data_AF-A0A0G3XFH3-F1
#
_entry.id   AF-A0A0G3XFH3-F1
#
_cell.length_a   1.000
_cell.length_b   1.000
_cell.length_c   1.000
_cell.angle_alpha   90.00
_cell.angle_beta   90.00
_cell.angle_gamma   90.00
#
_symmetry.space_group_name_H-M   'P 1'
#
loop_
_entity.id
_entity.type
_entity.pdbx_description
1 polymer ?
#
loop_
_entity_poly.entity_id
_entity_poly.type
_entity_poly.pdbx_seq_one_letter_code
_entity_poly.pdbx_strand_id
1 'polypeptide(L)'
;MPAQFFQTVARFGAEIGLLFLIGLFIAFALERRPPVVIAIVGAVLMMLFGFLPVGELLGVFGNSAPITIGAMFVLTGALLRTGALEEISGWVIRRTLRKPKLAVAEIGGGTLLASAFMNNTPVVIVMIPIVQRLARVLGIASTRLLIPLSYISILGGTLTLIGTSTNLLVNGVAQEQGLTPFGIFEITGVGAVSVIAGLFLLFLTGRHLLPDRAEQGLGEHGESDTYLSHLVLNADSPLVGRKLGEAAFSRRPGVRVLGIQSGKDIQRKGIDEHILEAGDQIIVAASPDELASLAEAYDFKTGLLGVGGGLHTSGPERPADLRLVHAVITPTHAVIGRRLADIPLLSRLKVRVLGLSRPRHVAGPDLANVRVRAGDRLLIAAGGDAAEALQANVSLADVGEAPVRSFRRLKAPIAIGTLAGVVILAAIMGFPIEGLALAGVGIVLLTRCIEPEEAWASIEGNTLILIFAMLAFGKGLENAGTVDLIVETIQPHLATMSPLVLLIAIYAMTSILTETVTNNAVAVIMTPIAIGLGHAMELDPRQLVVAVMFGASASFATPIGYQTNTLVYGAANYRFMDFVRIGLPMNIFVGIVSCVAISMLF
;
A
#
# COMPACT_ATOMS: atom_id res chain seq x y z
N MET A 1 -34.27 -17.79 -35.45
CA MET A 1 -33.41 -18.50 -34.46
C MET A 1 -33.06 -17.66 -33.22
N PRO A 2 -32.74 -16.35 -33.29
CA PRO A 2 -32.44 -15.59 -32.05
C PRO A 2 -33.64 -15.46 -31.11
N ALA A 3 -34.85 -15.21 -31.64
CA ALA A 3 -36.04 -14.96 -30.82
C ALA A 3 -36.47 -16.15 -29.93
N GLN A 4 -36.38 -17.39 -30.45
CA GLN A 4 -36.70 -18.60 -29.67
C GLN A 4 -35.65 -18.90 -28.60
N PHE A 5 -34.37 -18.61 -28.88
CA PHE A 5 -33.30 -18.69 -27.90
C PHE A 5 -33.54 -17.73 -26.74
N PHE A 6 -33.77 -16.43 -27.00
CA PHE A 6 -34.05 -15.45 -25.95
C PHE A 6 -35.35 -15.75 -25.19
N GLN A 7 -36.39 -16.29 -25.82
CA GLN A 7 -37.60 -16.73 -25.12
C GLN A 7 -37.35 -17.90 -24.16
N THR A 8 -36.49 -18.85 -24.55
CA THR A 8 -36.13 -19.99 -23.68
C THR A 8 -35.22 -19.54 -22.55
N VAL A 9 -34.27 -18.64 -22.83
CA VAL A 9 -33.38 -18.06 -21.83
C VAL A 9 -34.15 -17.21 -20.82
N ALA A 10 -35.11 -16.40 -21.27
CA ALA A 10 -35.98 -15.64 -20.37
C ALA A 10 -36.84 -16.54 -19.47
N ARG A 11 -37.25 -17.73 -19.96
CA ARG A 11 -38.03 -18.68 -19.17
C ARG A 11 -37.23 -19.31 -18.01
N PHE A 12 -35.94 -19.55 -18.22
CA PHE A 12 -35.03 -20.12 -17.21
C PHE A 12 -34.01 -19.10 -16.72
N GLY A 13 -34.40 -17.82 -16.70
CA GLY A 13 -33.47 -16.72 -16.42
C GLY A 13 -32.79 -16.89 -15.08
N ALA A 14 -33.59 -17.19 -14.05
CA ALA A 14 -33.12 -17.26 -12.67
C ALA A 14 -32.17 -18.45 -12.44
N GLU A 15 -32.44 -19.61 -13.05
CA GLU A 15 -31.57 -20.78 -12.94
C GLU A 15 -30.27 -20.61 -13.73
N ILE A 16 -30.32 -19.97 -14.91
CA ILE A 16 -29.13 -19.67 -15.70
C ILE A 16 -28.24 -18.66 -14.96
N GLY A 17 -28.83 -17.59 -14.42
CA GLY A 17 -28.09 -16.63 -13.63
C GLY A 17 -27.49 -17.25 -12.36
N LEU A 18 -28.20 -18.17 -11.69
CA LEU A 18 -27.66 -18.94 -10.56
C LEU A 18 -26.46 -19.82 -10.98
N LEU A 19 -26.55 -20.50 -12.13
CA LEU A 19 -25.43 -21.27 -12.68
C LEU A 19 -24.22 -20.37 -12.98
N PHE A 20 -24.44 -19.17 -13.52
CA PHE A 20 -23.36 -18.21 -13.74
C PHE A 20 -22.75 -17.70 -12.44
N LEU A 21 -23.57 -17.45 -11.41
CA LEU A 21 -23.09 -17.07 -10.09
C LEU A 21 -22.21 -18.17 -9.46
N ILE A 22 -22.68 -19.42 -9.47
CA ILE A 22 -21.91 -20.56 -8.96
C ILE A 22 -20.62 -20.74 -9.76
N GLY A 23 -20.70 -20.65 -11.10
CA GLY A 23 -19.53 -20.73 -11.97
C GLY A 23 -18.51 -19.62 -11.70
N LEU A 24 -18.98 -18.40 -11.43
CA LEU A 24 -18.15 -17.26 -11.05
C LEU A 24 -17.41 -17.52 -9.74
N PHE A 25 -18.12 -17.99 -8.70
CA PHE A 25 -17.50 -18.34 -7.41
C PHE A 25 -16.46 -19.45 -7.54
N ILE A 26 -16.77 -20.52 -8.29
CA ILE A 26 -15.81 -21.59 -8.56
C ILE A 26 -14.59 -21.04 -9.29
N ALA A 27 -14.79 -20.19 -10.31
CA ALA A 27 -13.69 -19.59 -11.04
C ALA A 27 -12.80 -18.70 -10.16
N PHE A 28 -13.39 -17.91 -9.25
CA PHE A 28 -12.63 -17.14 -8.27
C PHE A 28 -11.84 -18.04 -7.32
N ALA A 29 -12.48 -19.06 -6.75
CA ALA A 29 -11.83 -19.99 -5.81
C ALA A 29 -10.72 -20.83 -6.45
N LEU A 30 -10.77 -21.07 -7.77
CA LEU A 30 -9.73 -21.79 -8.50
C LEU A 30 -8.48 -20.95 -8.77
N GLU A 31 -8.55 -19.62 -8.66
CA GLU A 31 -7.44 -18.66 -8.85
C GLU A 31 -6.62 -18.82 -10.15
N ARG A 32 -7.11 -19.55 -11.15
CA ARG A 32 -6.37 -19.79 -12.41
C ARG A 32 -6.17 -18.53 -13.24
N ARG A 33 -7.02 -17.51 -13.04
CA ARG A 33 -7.01 -16.23 -13.74
C ARG A 33 -7.26 -15.11 -12.74
N PRO A 34 -6.78 -13.88 -13.02
CA PRO A 34 -7.06 -12.74 -12.17
C PRO A 34 -8.58 -12.49 -12.03
N PRO A 35 -9.07 -12.11 -10.84
CA PRO A 35 -10.49 -11.87 -10.60
C PRO A 35 -11.14 -10.88 -11.58
N VAL A 36 -10.42 -9.83 -11.96
CA VAL A 36 -10.89 -8.85 -12.95
C VAL A 36 -11.26 -9.49 -14.29
N VAL A 37 -10.49 -10.50 -14.74
CA VAL A 37 -10.78 -11.20 -16.01
C VAL A 37 -12.04 -12.03 -15.87
N ILE A 38 -12.19 -12.74 -14.76
CA ILE A 38 -13.35 -13.59 -14.47
C ILE A 38 -14.63 -12.74 -14.40
N ALA A 39 -14.57 -11.59 -13.73
CA ALA A 39 -15.70 -10.66 -13.63
C ALA A 39 -16.10 -10.09 -15.00
N ILE A 40 -15.15 -9.68 -15.84
CA ILE A 40 -15.43 -9.19 -17.20
C ILE A 40 -16.11 -10.29 -18.02
N VAL A 41 -15.58 -11.52 -17.98
CA VAL A 41 -16.20 -12.66 -18.69
C VAL A 41 -17.61 -12.90 -18.17
N GLY A 42 -17.84 -12.84 -16.85
CA GLY A 42 -19.17 -12.92 -16.26
C GLY A 42 -20.12 -11.86 -16.78
N ALA A 43 -19.73 -10.59 -16.79
CA ALA A 43 -20.54 -9.49 -17.31
C ALA A 43 -20.86 -9.65 -18.81
N VAL A 44 -19.88 -10.10 -19.60
CA VAL A 44 -20.09 -10.40 -21.03
C VAL A 44 -21.05 -11.57 -21.20
N LEU A 45 -20.97 -12.62 -20.38
CA LEU A 45 -21.92 -13.73 -20.42
C LEU A 45 -23.34 -13.26 -20.10
N MET A 46 -23.52 -12.40 -19.09
CA MET A 46 -24.82 -11.80 -18.79
C MET A 46 -25.38 -11.01 -19.98
N MET A 47 -24.54 -10.27 -20.68
CA MET A 47 -24.93 -9.53 -21.88
C MET A 47 -25.27 -10.47 -23.05
N LEU A 48 -24.48 -11.52 -23.30
CA LEU A 48 -24.72 -12.47 -24.39
C LEU A 48 -26.04 -13.25 -24.23
N PHE A 49 -26.43 -13.54 -22.98
CA PHE A 49 -27.69 -14.19 -22.66
C PHE A 49 -28.88 -13.22 -22.59
N GLY A 50 -28.64 -11.91 -22.76
CA GLY A 50 -29.67 -10.89 -22.80
C GLY A 50 -30.16 -10.43 -21.42
N PHE A 51 -29.51 -10.85 -20.34
CA PHE A 51 -29.82 -10.39 -18.98
C PHE A 51 -29.26 -8.99 -18.69
N LEU A 52 -28.23 -8.57 -19.41
CA LEU A 52 -27.66 -7.23 -19.27
C LEU A 52 -27.73 -6.45 -20.59
N PRO A 53 -28.75 -5.59 -20.78
CA PRO A 53 -28.81 -4.67 -21.90
C PRO A 53 -27.62 -3.71 -21.92
N VAL A 54 -27.15 -3.32 -23.11
CA VAL A 54 -26.00 -2.41 -23.27
C VAL A 54 -26.21 -1.06 -22.58
N GLY A 55 -27.45 -0.55 -22.55
CA GLY A 55 -27.78 0.70 -21.86
C GLY A 55 -27.53 0.62 -20.35
N GLU A 56 -27.86 -0.50 -19.72
CA GLU A 56 -27.62 -0.73 -18.29
C GLU A 56 -26.13 -0.94 -18.00
N LEU A 57 -25.41 -1.64 -18.88
CA LEU A 57 -23.95 -1.74 -18.80
C LEU A 57 -23.29 -0.35 -18.83
N LEU A 58 -23.74 0.54 -19.72
CA LEU A 58 -23.25 1.92 -19.75
C LEU A 58 -23.67 2.72 -18.51
N GLY A 59 -24.86 2.43 -17.96
CA GLY A 59 -25.35 3.01 -16.71
C GLY A 59 -24.44 2.73 -15.51
N VAL A 60 -23.82 1.55 -15.46
CA VAL A 60 -22.86 1.17 -14.40
C VAL A 60 -21.64 2.11 -14.34
N PHE A 61 -21.24 2.72 -15.47
CA PHE A 61 -20.17 3.72 -15.47
C PHE A 61 -20.57 5.06 -14.83
N GLY A 62 -21.88 5.27 -14.61
CA GLY A 62 -22.42 6.41 -13.87
C GLY A 62 -22.45 6.22 -12.36
N ASN A 63 -22.05 5.05 -11.84
CA ASN A 63 -22.05 4.79 -10.40
C ASN A 63 -20.99 5.67 -9.68
N SER A 64 -21.37 6.27 -8.55
CA SER A 64 -20.52 7.18 -7.77
C SER A 64 -19.39 6.47 -7.02
N ALA A 65 -19.54 5.20 -6.65
CA ALA A 65 -18.56 4.46 -5.86
C ALA A 65 -17.23 4.22 -6.61
N PRO A 66 -17.19 3.68 -7.84
CA PRO A 66 -15.95 3.55 -8.61
C PRO A 66 -15.24 4.89 -8.83
N ILE A 67 -16.00 5.96 -9.08
CA ILE A 67 -15.47 7.32 -9.28
C ILE A 67 -14.80 7.81 -8.00
N THR A 68 -15.48 7.66 -6.85
CA THR A 68 -14.94 8.02 -5.53
C THR A 68 -13.68 7.23 -5.21
N ILE A 69 -13.68 5.91 -5.43
CA ILE A 69 -12.52 5.04 -5.19
C ILE A 69 -11.33 5.48 -6.06
N GLY A 70 -11.56 5.76 -7.35
CA GLY A 70 -10.53 6.26 -8.26
C GLY A 70 -9.92 7.58 -7.80
N ALA A 71 -10.76 8.54 -7.38
CA ALA A 71 -10.30 9.81 -6.84
C ALA A 71 -9.52 9.63 -5.52
N MET A 72 -9.97 8.73 -4.64
CA MET A 72 -9.30 8.41 -3.39
C MET A 72 -7.94 7.72 -3.60
N PHE A 73 -7.77 6.92 -4.66
CA PHE A 73 -6.45 6.40 -5.05
C PHE A 73 -5.48 7.54 -5.37
N VAL A 74 -5.91 8.54 -6.14
CA VAL A 74 -5.07 9.71 -6.49
C VAL A 74 -4.75 10.54 -5.26
N LEU A 75 -5.72 10.82 -4.38
CA LEU A 75 -5.49 11.54 -3.13
C LEU A 75 -4.53 10.80 -2.19
N THR A 76 -4.67 9.48 -2.10
CA THR A 76 -3.75 8.61 -1.36
C THR A 76 -2.35 8.62 -1.98
N GLY A 77 -2.26 8.57 -3.30
CA GLY A 77 -1.01 8.74 -4.05
C GLY A 77 -0.33 10.08 -3.75
N ALA A 78 -1.10 11.17 -3.69
CA ALA A 78 -0.56 12.48 -3.36
C ALA A 78 0.01 12.53 -1.93
N LEU A 79 -0.62 11.86 -0.95
CA LEU A 79 -0.09 11.74 0.41
C LEU A 79 1.23 10.95 0.45
N LEU A 80 1.33 9.85 -0.31
CA LEU A 80 2.57 9.10 -0.45
C LEU A 80 3.68 9.93 -1.12
N ARG A 81 3.40 10.61 -2.23
CA ARG A 81 4.41 11.41 -2.97
C ARG A 81 4.89 12.64 -2.21
N THR A 82 4.05 13.18 -1.34
CA THR A 82 4.43 14.26 -0.42
C THR A 82 5.21 13.76 0.80
N GLY A 83 5.32 12.46 1.02
CA GLY A 83 6.04 11.89 2.16
C GLY A 83 5.32 12.09 3.50
N ALA A 84 4.01 12.40 3.46
CA ALA A 84 3.21 12.70 4.65
C ALA A 84 3.15 11.49 5.61
N LEU A 85 3.06 10.29 5.06
CA LEU A 85 3.05 9.04 5.84
C LEU A 85 4.42 8.74 6.46
N GLU A 86 5.52 9.05 5.77
CA GLU A 86 6.89 8.87 6.24
C GLU A 86 7.28 9.87 7.33
N GLU A 87 6.73 11.09 7.33
CA GLU A 87 6.99 12.08 8.39
C GLU A 87 6.38 11.67 9.73
N ILE A 88 5.15 11.14 9.71
CA ILE A 88 4.49 10.58 10.89
C ILE A 88 5.34 9.42 11.43
N SER A 89 5.83 8.57 10.54
CA SER A 89 6.68 7.42 10.85
C SER A 89 8.03 7.81 11.47
N GLY A 90 8.69 8.83 10.92
CA GLY A 90 9.97 9.34 11.42
C GLY A 90 9.84 10.03 12.79
N TRP A 91 8.70 10.67 13.06
CA TRP A 91 8.39 11.22 14.38
C TRP A 91 8.25 10.13 15.44
N VAL A 92 7.53 9.05 15.14
CA VAL A 92 7.34 7.92 16.06
C VAL A 92 8.67 7.22 16.36
N ILE A 93 9.48 6.91 15.34
CA ILE A 93 10.78 6.24 15.51
C ILE A 93 11.73 7.05 16.41
N ARG A 94 11.77 8.38 16.30
CA ARG A 94 12.64 9.24 17.13
C ARG A 94 12.26 9.22 18.61
N ARG A 95 10.98 9.03 18.93
CA ARG A 95 10.47 8.95 20.32
C ARG A 95 10.54 7.53 20.90
N THR A 96 10.67 6.53 20.03
CA THR A 96 10.61 5.10 20.33
C THR A 96 11.76 4.60 21.21
N LEU A 97 12.96 5.17 21.09
CA LEU A 97 14.15 4.70 21.83
C LEU A 97 14.04 4.84 23.37
N ARG A 98 13.04 5.57 23.88
CA ARG A 98 12.82 5.74 25.33
C ARG A 98 11.70 4.86 25.91
N LYS A 99 10.68 4.48 25.12
CA LYS A 99 9.50 3.73 25.60
C LYS A 99 8.96 2.73 24.54
N PRO A 100 9.54 1.51 24.47
CA PRO A 100 9.14 0.42 23.57
C PRO A 100 7.64 0.17 23.41
N LYS A 101 6.92 0.04 24.54
CA LYS A 101 5.49 -0.27 24.55
C LYS A 101 4.64 0.89 23.99
N LEU A 102 5.08 2.11 24.25
CA LEU A 102 4.41 3.31 23.73
C LEU A 102 4.57 3.40 22.21
N ALA A 103 5.74 3.05 21.67
CA ALA A 103 5.99 3.07 20.23
C ALA A 103 5.12 2.06 19.45
N VAL A 104 4.95 0.86 19.98
CA VAL A 104 4.03 -0.13 19.39
C VAL A 104 2.60 0.41 19.38
N ALA A 105 2.16 1.03 20.49
CA ALA A 105 0.84 1.64 20.57
C ALA A 105 0.67 2.85 19.63
N GLU A 106 1.69 3.69 19.47
CA GLU A 106 1.70 4.83 18.55
C GLU A 106 1.65 4.36 17.09
N ILE A 107 2.41 3.33 16.71
CA ILE A 107 2.35 2.74 15.36
C ILE A 107 0.99 2.10 15.12
N GLY A 108 0.46 1.34 16.09
CA GLY A 108 -0.88 0.75 15.99
C GLY A 108 -1.96 1.83 15.84
N GLY A 109 -1.96 2.84 16.70
CA GLY A 109 -2.90 3.96 16.62
C GLY A 109 -2.76 4.77 15.33
N GLY A 110 -1.53 5.05 14.88
CA GLY A 110 -1.26 5.72 13.61
C GLY A 110 -1.74 4.91 12.41
N THR A 111 -1.52 3.60 12.41
CA THR A 111 -2.01 2.68 11.37
C THR A 111 -3.54 2.66 11.33
N LEU A 112 -4.17 2.54 12.50
CA LEU A 112 -5.63 2.54 12.64
C LEU A 112 -6.24 3.82 12.05
N LEU A 113 -5.70 4.99 12.44
CA LEU A 113 -6.17 6.28 11.96
C LEU A 113 -5.89 6.48 10.48
N ALA A 114 -4.73 6.09 9.98
CA ALA A 114 -4.41 6.19 8.55
C ALA A 114 -5.38 5.32 7.72
N SER A 115 -5.60 4.07 8.12
CA SER A 115 -6.55 3.16 7.45
C SER A 115 -8.00 3.63 7.51
N ALA A 116 -8.37 4.41 8.53
CA ALA A 116 -9.73 4.96 8.61
C ALA A 116 -10.04 5.97 7.50
N PHE A 117 -9.04 6.53 6.83
CA PHE A 117 -9.23 7.56 5.78
C PHE A 117 -8.50 7.25 4.47
N MET A 118 -7.77 6.14 4.42
CA MET A 118 -6.94 5.74 3.29
C MET A 118 -7.09 4.25 3.05
N ASN A 119 -6.90 3.83 1.80
CA ASN A 119 -6.89 2.40 1.47
C ASN A 119 -5.79 1.66 2.26
N ASN A 120 -6.14 0.46 2.74
CA ASN A 120 -5.28 -0.34 3.63
C ASN A 120 -3.91 -0.69 3.01
N THR A 121 -3.85 -0.94 1.70
CA THR A 121 -2.64 -1.42 1.01
C THR A 121 -1.46 -0.44 1.11
N PRO A 122 -1.58 0.84 0.68
CA PRO A 122 -0.56 1.87 0.91
C PRO A 122 -0.06 1.98 2.35
N VAL A 123 -0.97 1.96 3.32
CA VAL A 123 -0.64 2.11 4.74
C VAL A 123 0.26 0.94 5.17
N VAL A 124 -0.15 -0.30 4.87
CA VAL A 124 0.62 -1.49 5.25
C VAL A 124 1.98 -1.53 4.56
N ILE A 125 2.10 -1.16 3.28
CA ILE A 125 3.38 -1.12 2.56
C ILE A 125 4.38 -0.19 3.27
N VAL A 126 3.94 1.01 3.67
CA VAL A 126 4.80 1.96 4.38
C VAL A 126 5.13 1.45 5.79
N MET A 127 4.17 0.83 6.48
CA MET A 127 4.33 0.37 7.85
C MET A 127 5.18 -0.89 8.01
N ILE A 128 5.21 -1.80 7.03
CA ILE A 128 6.04 -3.03 7.08
C ILE A 128 7.51 -2.74 7.44
N PRO A 129 8.26 -1.89 6.70
CA PRO A 129 9.67 -1.64 7.00
C PRO A 129 9.86 -0.93 8.36
N ILE A 130 8.90 -0.10 8.77
CA ILE A 130 8.91 0.58 10.08
C ILE A 130 8.74 -0.42 11.21
N VAL A 131 7.78 -1.33 11.10
CA VAL A 131 7.52 -2.38 12.08
C VAL A 131 8.67 -3.39 12.15
N GLN A 132 9.27 -3.75 11.02
CA GLN A 132 10.47 -4.59 10.99
C GLN A 132 11.67 -3.89 11.67
N ARG A 133 11.85 -2.60 11.44
CA ARG A 133 12.88 -1.80 12.14
C ARG A 133 12.60 -1.73 13.64
N LEU A 134 11.34 -1.56 14.03
CA LEU A 134 10.94 -1.58 15.44
C LEU A 134 11.24 -2.94 16.08
N ALA A 135 10.84 -4.03 15.43
CA ALA A 135 11.09 -5.39 15.90
C ALA A 135 12.59 -5.62 16.19
N ARG A 136 13.47 -5.15 15.28
CA ARG A 136 14.93 -5.18 15.46
C ARG A 136 15.40 -4.38 16.68
N VAL A 137 14.92 -3.14 16.85
CA VAL A 137 15.26 -2.28 18.00
C VAL A 137 14.79 -2.89 19.32
N LEU A 138 13.64 -3.56 19.31
CA LEU A 138 13.05 -4.21 20.48
C LEU A 138 13.62 -5.60 20.76
N GLY A 139 14.42 -6.16 19.85
CA GLY A 139 14.93 -7.52 19.96
C GLY A 139 13.84 -8.60 19.91
N ILE A 140 12.71 -8.34 19.24
CA ILE A 140 11.60 -9.29 19.06
C ILE A 140 11.45 -9.67 17.60
N ALA A 141 10.84 -10.83 17.31
CA ALA A 141 10.56 -11.25 15.94
C ALA A 141 9.57 -10.30 15.23
N SER A 142 9.86 -9.93 13.98
CA SER A 142 8.94 -9.18 13.11
C SER A 142 7.60 -9.92 12.91
N THR A 143 7.65 -11.26 12.96
CA THR A 143 6.46 -12.13 12.91
C THR A 143 5.47 -11.93 14.07
N ARG A 144 5.89 -11.29 15.17
CA ARG A 144 4.98 -10.91 16.26
C ARG A 144 4.26 -9.59 16.04
N LEU A 145 4.69 -8.76 15.10
CA LEU A 145 4.15 -7.41 14.93
C LEU A 145 3.41 -7.22 13.60
N LEU A 146 3.77 -7.95 12.54
CA LEU A 146 3.22 -7.70 11.21
C LEU A 146 1.78 -8.21 11.03
N ILE A 147 1.38 -9.36 11.61
CA ILE A 147 -0.04 -9.77 11.65
C ILE A 147 -0.90 -8.73 12.38
N PRO A 148 -0.55 -8.31 13.62
CA PRO A 148 -1.28 -7.25 14.31
C PRO A 148 -1.37 -5.95 13.50
N LEU A 149 -0.30 -5.56 12.80
CA LEU A 149 -0.31 -4.41 11.90
C LEU A 149 -1.39 -4.55 10.82
N SER A 150 -1.45 -5.70 10.14
CA SER A 150 -2.47 -5.97 9.12
C SER A 150 -3.88 -5.88 9.70
N TYR A 151 -4.12 -6.53 10.86
CA TYR A 151 -5.46 -6.58 11.45
C TYR A 151 -5.90 -5.20 11.94
N ILE A 152 -4.98 -4.40 12.51
CA ILE A 152 -5.26 -3.02 12.91
C ILE A 152 -5.59 -2.17 11.68
N SER A 153 -4.90 -2.36 10.56
CA SER A 153 -5.22 -1.68 9.30
C SER A 153 -6.62 -2.09 8.79
N ILE A 154 -6.93 -3.40 8.76
CA ILE A 154 -8.24 -3.90 8.33
C ILE A 154 -9.36 -3.34 9.22
N LEU A 155 -9.22 -3.40 10.54
CA LEU A 155 -10.18 -2.85 11.50
C LEU A 155 -10.27 -1.31 11.42
N GLY A 156 -9.16 -0.64 11.13
CA GLY A 156 -9.17 0.81 10.89
C GLY A 156 -10.02 1.16 9.67
N GLY A 157 -9.90 0.37 8.60
CA GLY A 157 -10.68 0.54 7.37
C GLY A 157 -12.20 0.40 7.57
N THR A 158 -12.65 -0.28 8.63
CA THR A 158 -14.09 -0.40 8.94
C THR A 158 -14.65 0.75 9.79
N LEU A 159 -13.81 1.69 10.24
CA LEU A 159 -14.27 2.85 11.01
C LEU A 159 -15.04 3.86 10.17
N THR A 160 -14.76 3.96 8.88
CA THR A 160 -15.45 4.90 7.99
C THR A 160 -15.82 4.25 6.67
N LEU A 161 -16.77 4.86 5.97
CA LEU A 161 -17.17 4.42 4.64
C LEU A 161 -16.00 4.45 3.62
N ILE A 162 -15.08 5.41 3.75
CA ILE A 162 -13.93 5.60 2.84
C ILE A 162 -12.69 4.79 3.23
N GLY A 163 -12.64 4.23 4.44
CA GLY A 163 -11.46 3.52 4.93
C GLY A 163 -11.12 2.27 4.12
N THR A 164 -12.11 1.65 3.47
CA THR A 164 -11.87 0.54 2.55
C THR A 164 -12.73 0.62 1.28
N SER A 165 -12.14 0.20 0.15
CA SER A 165 -12.83 0.10 -1.13
C SER A 165 -14.09 -0.77 -1.04
N THR A 166 -14.10 -1.77 -0.17
CA THR A 166 -15.24 -2.68 0.01
C THR A 166 -16.48 -1.93 0.53
N ASN A 167 -16.31 -1.00 1.46
CA ASN A 167 -17.41 -0.23 2.04
C ASN A 167 -18.03 0.73 1.01
N LEU A 168 -17.19 1.43 0.25
CA LEU A 168 -17.63 2.28 -0.86
C LEU A 168 -18.38 1.46 -1.92
N LEU A 169 -17.90 0.26 -2.24
CA LEU A 169 -18.52 -0.63 -3.20
C LEU A 169 -19.89 -1.12 -2.75
N VAL A 170 -20.00 -1.62 -1.52
CA VAL A 170 -21.28 -2.05 -0.93
C VAL A 170 -22.28 -0.89 -0.92
N ASN A 171 -21.85 0.31 -0.55
CA ASN A 171 -22.70 1.51 -0.59
C ASN A 171 -23.12 1.88 -2.02
N GLY A 172 -22.24 1.74 -3.01
CA GLY A 172 -22.57 1.96 -4.41
C GLY A 172 -23.64 0.99 -4.93
N VAL A 173 -23.53 -0.30 -4.58
CA VAL A 173 -24.54 -1.33 -4.91
C VAL A 173 -25.85 -1.05 -4.18
N ALA A 174 -25.79 -0.68 -2.90
CA ALA A 174 -26.98 -0.36 -2.11
C ALA A 174 -27.77 0.81 -2.70
N GLN A 175 -27.08 1.85 -3.20
CA GLN A 175 -27.71 2.98 -3.86
C GLN A 175 -28.37 2.62 -5.19
N GLU A 176 -27.75 1.74 -5.99
CA GLU A 176 -28.36 1.23 -7.22
C GLU A 176 -29.64 0.44 -6.95
N GLN A 177 -29.72 -0.22 -5.79
CA GLN A 177 -30.91 -0.94 -5.31
C GLN A 177 -31.91 -0.02 -4.58
N GLY A 178 -31.74 1.30 -4.66
CA GLY A 178 -32.69 2.29 -4.13
C GLY A 178 -32.54 2.63 -2.65
N LEU A 179 -31.51 2.14 -1.96
CA LEU A 179 -31.23 2.55 -0.59
C LEU A 179 -30.60 3.94 -0.53
N THR A 180 -30.86 4.67 0.57
CA THR A 180 -30.21 5.95 0.82
C THR A 180 -28.69 5.78 0.98
N PRO A 181 -27.87 6.70 0.44
CA PRO A 181 -26.42 6.65 0.61
C PRO A 181 -26.02 6.60 2.09
N PHE A 182 -25.06 5.75 2.44
CA PHE A 182 -24.48 5.72 3.78
C PHE A 182 -23.65 6.98 4.02
N GLY A 183 -23.79 7.57 5.21
CA GLY A 183 -22.90 8.64 5.66
C GLY A 183 -21.49 8.12 5.95
N ILE A 184 -20.46 8.98 5.83
CA ILE A 184 -19.06 8.60 6.06
C ILE A 184 -18.86 7.95 7.44
N PHE A 185 -19.51 8.51 8.46
CA PHE A 185 -19.35 8.08 9.85
C PHE A 185 -20.53 7.24 10.37
N GLU A 186 -21.47 6.86 9.51
CA GLU A 186 -22.67 6.13 9.95
C GLU A 186 -22.33 4.76 10.53
N ILE A 187 -21.34 4.07 9.93
CA ILE A 187 -20.85 2.77 10.40
C ILE A 187 -19.81 2.88 11.53
N THR A 188 -19.40 4.09 11.92
CA THR A 188 -18.31 4.31 12.91
C THR A 188 -18.61 3.68 14.25
N GLY A 189 -19.88 3.69 14.69
CA GLY A 189 -20.27 3.08 15.95
C GLY A 189 -19.93 1.59 15.99
N VAL A 190 -20.34 0.86 14.95
CA VAL A 190 -20.02 -0.57 14.77
C VAL A 190 -18.51 -0.77 14.58
N GLY A 191 -17.87 0.09 13.78
CA GLY A 191 -16.42 0.11 13.57
C GLY A 191 -15.62 0.22 14.87
N ALA A 192 -15.98 1.16 15.73
CA ALA A 192 -15.31 1.40 17.00
C ALA A 192 -15.44 0.20 17.94
N VAL A 193 -16.63 -0.40 18.04
CA VAL A 193 -16.83 -1.61 18.85
C VAL A 193 -16.00 -2.78 18.29
N SER A 194 -15.94 -2.93 16.96
CA SER A 194 -15.14 -3.96 16.28
C SER A 194 -13.63 -3.77 16.53
N VAL A 195 -13.15 -2.53 16.46
CA VAL A 195 -11.77 -2.16 16.77
C VAL A 195 -11.42 -2.50 18.22
N ILE A 196 -12.28 -2.09 19.17
CA ILE A 196 -12.07 -2.38 20.60
C ILE A 196 -12.01 -3.89 20.84
N ALA A 197 -12.96 -4.65 20.27
CA ALA A 197 -12.99 -6.10 20.37
C ALA A 197 -11.74 -6.74 19.77
N GLY A 198 -11.33 -6.30 18.58
CA GLY A 198 -10.16 -6.82 17.90
C GLY A 198 -8.85 -6.53 18.64
N LEU A 199 -8.67 -5.29 19.10
CA LEU A 199 -7.52 -4.90 19.92
C LEU A 199 -7.48 -5.67 21.24
N PHE A 200 -8.63 -5.88 21.88
CA PHE A 200 -8.75 -6.65 23.10
C PHE A 200 -8.33 -8.12 22.88
N LEU A 201 -8.81 -8.75 21.80
CA LEU A 201 -8.43 -10.13 21.48
C LEU A 201 -6.95 -10.24 21.13
N LEU A 202 -6.40 -9.29 20.34
CA LEU A 202 -4.97 -9.23 20.04
C LEU A 202 -4.13 -9.05 21.29
N PHE A 203 -4.58 -8.24 22.25
CA PHE A 203 -3.89 -8.06 23.53
C PHE A 203 -3.88 -9.35 24.35
N LEU A 204 -5.02 -10.06 24.41
CA LEU A 204 -5.17 -11.28 25.20
C LEU A 204 -4.45 -12.48 24.59
N THR A 205 -4.59 -12.66 23.28
CA THR A 205 -4.13 -13.86 22.56
C THR A 205 -2.78 -13.66 21.87
N GLY A 206 -2.38 -12.41 21.58
CA GLY A 206 -1.18 -12.11 20.80
C GLY A 206 0.10 -12.63 21.45
N ARG A 207 0.17 -12.70 22.79
CA ARG A 207 1.33 -13.28 23.49
C ARG A 207 1.49 -14.79 23.24
N HIS A 208 0.39 -15.52 23.00
CA HIS A 208 0.38 -16.97 22.94
C HIS A 208 0.21 -17.52 21.52
N LEU A 209 -0.58 -16.85 20.67
CA LEU A 209 -0.92 -17.33 19.32
C LEU A 209 0.01 -16.77 18.24
N LEU A 210 0.66 -15.62 18.45
CA LEU A 210 1.52 -15.03 17.43
C LEU A 210 2.85 -15.80 17.34
N PRO A 211 3.31 -16.14 16.13
CA PRO A 211 4.56 -16.85 15.95
C PRO A 211 5.73 -15.98 16.38
N ASP A 212 6.59 -16.54 17.24
CA ASP A 212 7.87 -15.98 17.61
C ASP A 212 9.00 -16.70 16.89
N ARG A 213 9.10 -16.44 15.58
CA ARG A 213 10.19 -16.99 14.79
C ARG A 213 11.17 -15.85 14.60
N ALA A 214 12.27 -15.92 15.36
CA ALA A 214 13.48 -15.20 14.99
C ALA A 214 13.72 -15.44 13.49
N GLU A 215 14.17 -14.41 12.78
CA GLU A 215 14.40 -14.45 11.34
C GLU A 215 15.48 -15.51 10.99
N GLN A 216 15.08 -16.77 10.93
CA GLN A 216 15.86 -17.87 10.39
C GLN A 216 15.65 -17.83 8.88
N GLY A 217 16.62 -17.26 8.16
CA GLY A 217 16.68 -17.30 6.69
C GLY A 217 16.62 -15.97 5.95
N LEU A 218 16.32 -14.85 6.62
CA LEU A 218 16.58 -13.48 6.12
C LEU A 218 17.69 -12.79 6.93
N GLY A 219 18.54 -13.60 7.58
CA GLY A 219 19.75 -13.12 8.22
C GLY A 219 20.57 -12.27 7.25
N GLU A 220 20.88 -11.05 7.70
CA GLU A 220 21.92 -10.19 7.14
C GLU A 220 21.61 -9.41 5.85
N HIS A 221 20.35 -9.05 5.57
CA HIS A 221 20.06 -8.04 4.53
C HIS A 221 19.94 -6.60 5.08
N GLY A 222 19.57 -6.43 6.36
CA GLY A 222 19.28 -5.11 6.93
C GLY A 222 20.48 -4.19 7.25
N GLU A 223 21.72 -4.68 7.10
CA GLU A 223 22.94 -3.84 7.15
C GLU A 223 23.54 -3.60 5.75
N SER A 224 22.97 -4.19 4.70
CA SER A 224 23.45 -4.12 3.31
C SER A 224 22.74 -3.06 2.44
N ASP A 225 21.95 -2.16 3.03
CA ASP A 225 21.25 -1.09 2.28
C ASP A 225 21.92 0.28 2.43
N THR A 226 23.03 0.37 3.17
CA THR A 226 23.80 1.61 3.20
C THR A 226 24.91 1.56 2.16
N TYR A 227 24.99 2.65 1.40
CA TYR A 227 26.02 2.90 0.41
C TYR A 227 27.05 3.83 1.03
N LEU A 228 28.31 3.44 0.95
CA LEU A 228 29.43 4.33 1.24
C LEU A 228 29.46 5.41 0.16
N SER A 229 29.54 6.67 0.57
CA SER A 229 29.61 7.81 -0.33
C SER A 229 30.42 8.96 0.26
N HIS A 230 30.80 9.90 -0.60
CA HIS A 230 31.44 11.15 -0.26
C HIS A 230 30.52 12.32 -0.59
N LEU A 231 30.47 13.31 0.29
CA LEU A 231 29.83 14.59 0.05
C LEU A 231 30.92 15.66 0.11
N VAL A 232 31.22 16.29 -1.02
CA VAL A 232 32.14 17.44 -1.06
C VAL A 232 31.33 18.70 -0.87
N LEU A 233 31.64 19.48 0.17
CA LEU A 233 30.90 20.70 0.47
C LEU A 233 31.21 21.80 -0.56
N ASN A 234 30.17 22.40 -1.14
CA ASN A 234 30.31 23.51 -2.08
C ASN A 234 30.64 24.82 -1.35
N ALA A 235 31.42 25.68 -2.01
CA ALA A 235 31.84 26.96 -1.45
C ALA A 235 30.67 27.90 -1.13
N ASP A 236 29.59 27.82 -1.90
CA ASP A 236 28.40 28.67 -1.74
C ASP A 236 27.38 28.10 -0.75
N SER A 237 27.70 26.99 -0.06
CA SER A 237 26.75 26.35 0.85
C SER A 237 26.61 27.16 2.16
N PRO A 238 25.37 27.37 2.66
CA PRO A 238 25.12 28.00 3.96
C PRO A 238 25.62 27.17 5.16
N LEU A 239 26.13 25.97 4.92
CA LEU A 239 26.73 25.09 5.92
C LEU A 239 28.20 25.43 6.20
N VAL A 240 28.87 26.21 5.35
CA VAL A 240 30.24 26.66 5.59
C VAL A 240 30.29 27.52 6.86
N GLY A 241 31.25 27.22 7.75
CA GLY A 241 31.41 27.87 9.05
C GLY A 241 30.48 27.34 10.15
N ARG A 242 29.64 26.33 9.88
CA ARG A 242 28.82 25.66 10.90
C ARG A 242 29.45 24.35 11.37
N LYS A 243 29.09 23.92 12.59
CA LYS A 243 29.49 22.61 13.10
C LYS A 243 28.75 21.49 12.39
N LEU A 244 29.44 20.38 12.09
CA LEU A 244 28.82 19.20 11.46
C LEU A 244 27.62 18.68 12.27
N GLY A 245 27.73 18.66 13.60
CA GLY A 245 26.67 18.17 14.49
C GLY A 245 25.38 19.01 14.45
N GLU A 246 25.45 20.25 13.96
CA GLU A 246 24.31 21.15 13.80
C GLU A 246 23.70 21.09 12.39
N ALA A 247 24.41 20.50 11.43
CA ALA A 247 23.95 20.42 10.06
C ALA A 247 22.72 19.50 9.93
N ALA A 248 21.66 19.97 9.28
CA ALA A 248 20.40 19.24 9.19
C ALA A 248 20.55 17.87 8.48
N PHE A 249 21.52 17.73 7.57
CA PHE A 249 21.75 16.48 6.84
C PHE A 249 22.38 15.38 7.70
N SER A 250 23.24 15.72 8.68
CA SER A 250 23.92 14.74 9.53
C SER A 250 22.96 14.05 10.51
N ARG A 251 21.82 14.68 10.78
CA ARG A 251 20.74 14.16 11.65
C ARG A 251 19.65 13.39 10.89
N ARG A 252 19.78 13.22 9.57
CA ARG A 252 18.76 12.53 8.76
C ARG A 252 18.75 11.03 9.05
N PRO A 253 17.57 10.42 9.26
CA PRO A 253 17.47 8.98 9.41
C PRO A 253 17.89 8.29 8.12
N GLY A 254 18.90 7.42 8.20
CA GLY A 254 19.45 6.76 7.02
C GLY A 254 20.72 7.39 6.49
N VAL A 255 21.21 8.50 7.07
CA VAL A 255 22.56 9.04 6.84
C VAL A 255 23.39 8.85 8.11
N ARG A 256 24.57 8.26 7.98
CA ARG A 256 25.54 8.13 9.06
C ARG A 256 26.87 8.69 8.61
N VAL A 257 27.34 9.75 9.28
CA VAL A 257 28.66 10.30 9.00
C VAL A 257 29.72 9.38 9.63
N LEU A 258 30.66 8.92 8.81
CA LEU A 258 31.74 8.02 9.22
C LEU A 258 33.05 8.77 9.48
N GLY A 259 33.22 9.93 8.86
CA GLY A 259 34.38 10.77 9.03
C GLY A 259 34.31 12.02 8.17
N ILE A 260 35.22 12.94 8.44
CA ILE A 260 35.50 14.10 7.59
C ILE A 260 36.95 13.97 7.13
N GLN A 261 37.18 14.24 5.86
CA GLN A 261 38.50 14.39 5.30
C GLN A 261 38.68 15.87 4.92
N SER A 262 39.63 16.51 5.61
CA SER A 262 40.09 17.86 5.28
C SER A 262 41.52 17.75 4.76
N GLY A 263 41.71 17.98 3.46
CA GLY A 263 42.97 17.71 2.78
C GLY A 263 43.36 16.21 2.77
N LYS A 264 44.48 15.87 3.41
CA LYS A 264 45.03 14.49 3.44
C LYS A 264 44.64 13.69 4.69
N ASP A 265 44.14 14.37 5.74
CA ASP A 265 43.86 13.74 7.02
C ASP A 265 42.37 13.36 7.12
N ILE A 266 42.11 12.13 7.56
CA ILE A 266 40.76 11.62 7.79
C ILE A 266 40.50 11.61 9.30
N GLN A 267 39.63 12.50 9.75
CA GLN A 267 39.16 12.54 11.13
C GLN A 267 37.90 11.69 11.29
N ARG A 268 37.91 10.75 12.24
CA ARG A 268 36.75 9.88 12.57
C ARG A 268 36.24 10.02 14.01
N LYS A 269 36.97 10.76 14.86
CA LYS A 269 36.61 10.99 16.27
C LYS A 269 36.31 12.47 16.48
N GLY A 270 35.27 12.75 17.27
CA GLY A 270 34.88 14.13 17.60
C GLY A 270 34.42 14.94 16.38
N ILE A 271 33.94 14.27 15.32
CA ILE A 271 33.57 14.91 14.05
C ILE A 271 32.41 15.89 14.18
N ASP A 272 31.55 15.74 15.20
CA ASP A 272 30.39 16.61 15.41
C ASP A 272 30.79 18.07 15.74
N GLU A 273 31.97 18.26 16.33
CA GLU A 273 32.52 19.58 16.70
C GLU A 273 33.30 20.23 15.55
N HIS A 274 33.55 19.50 14.45
CA HIS A 274 34.29 20.02 13.30
C HIS A 274 33.51 21.15 12.61
N ILE A 275 34.20 22.26 12.35
CA ILE A 275 33.65 23.40 11.62
C ILE A 275 33.84 23.12 10.14
N LEU A 276 32.74 23.10 9.39
CA LEU A 276 32.73 22.77 7.98
C LEU A 276 33.37 23.87 7.15
N GLU A 277 34.36 23.50 6.34
CA GLU A 277 35.01 24.39 5.38
C GLU A 277 34.66 24.00 3.93
N ALA A 278 34.71 24.97 3.02
CA ALA A 278 34.48 24.71 1.60
C ALA A 278 35.50 23.70 1.07
N GLY A 279 35.02 22.64 0.41
CA GLY A 279 35.86 21.56 -0.10
C GLY A 279 36.13 20.41 0.89
N ASP A 280 35.67 20.50 2.14
CA ASP A 280 35.68 19.36 3.06
C ASP A 280 34.94 18.17 2.44
N GLN A 281 35.52 16.97 2.59
CA GLN A 281 34.91 15.72 2.11
C GLN A 281 34.31 14.96 3.28
N ILE A 282 32.99 14.88 3.33
CA ILE A 282 32.27 14.18 4.38
C ILE A 282 32.02 12.75 3.90
N ILE A 283 32.59 11.78 4.61
CA ILE A 283 32.42 10.36 4.33
C ILE A 283 31.15 9.90 5.03
N VAL A 284 30.17 9.41 4.26
CA VAL A 284 28.87 8.99 4.76
C VAL A 284 28.57 7.55 4.37
N ALA A 285 27.84 6.84 5.23
CA ALA A 285 27.07 5.67 4.87
C ALA A 285 25.60 6.10 4.83
N ALA A 286 24.98 6.08 3.65
CA ALA A 286 23.61 6.53 3.48
C ALA A 286 22.76 5.55 2.66
N SER A 287 21.44 5.55 2.88
CA SER A 287 20.51 4.78 2.04
C SER A 287 20.49 5.32 0.60
N PRO A 288 20.05 4.53 -0.39
CA PRO A 288 19.96 4.97 -1.78
C PRO A 288 19.12 6.26 -1.93
N ASP A 289 17.99 6.33 -1.24
CA ASP A 289 17.08 7.48 -1.28
C ASP A 289 17.70 8.76 -0.73
N GLU A 290 18.44 8.64 0.37
CA GLU A 290 19.14 9.77 0.95
C GLU A 290 20.33 10.18 0.10
N LEU A 291 21.08 9.24 -0.49
CA LEU A 291 22.16 9.56 -1.44
C LEU A 291 21.66 10.26 -2.69
N ALA A 292 20.55 9.80 -3.26
CA ALA A 292 19.90 10.47 -4.38
C ALA A 292 19.51 11.90 -3.97
N SER A 293 18.82 12.05 -2.83
CA SER A 293 18.40 13.36 -2.32
C SER A 293 19.59 14.30 -2.07
N LEU A 294 20.70 13.79 -1.53
CA LEU A 294 21.94 14.55 -1.33
C LEU A 294 22.64 14.87 -2.65
N ALA A 295 22.50 14.03 -3.68
CA ALA A 295 23.00 14.32 -5.02
C ALA A 295 22.19 15.41 -5.74
N GLU A 296 20.89 15.55 -5.46
CA GLU A 296 20.05 16.64 -5.99
C GLU A 296 20.23 17.96 -5.24
N ALA A 297 20.78 17.93 -4.02
CA ALA A 297 21.03 19.13 -3.23
C ALA A 297 22.14 20.01 -3.87
N TYR A 298 21.99 21.33 -3.70
CA TYR A 298 23.01 22.31 -4.14
C TYR A 298 24.19 22.40 -3.18
N ASP A 299 24.04 21.95 -1.94
CA ASP A 299 25.05 22.07 -0.91
C ASP A 299 26.27 21.18 -1.14
N PHE A 300 26.07 20.04 -1.82
CA PHE A 300 27.08 18.99 -1.92
C PHE A 300 27.31 18.53 -3.35
N LYS A 301 28.54 18.16 -3.65
CA LYS A 301 28.86 17.27 -4.77
C LYS A 301 28.97 15.84 -4.21
N THR A 302 27.95 15.03 -4.47
CA THR A 302 27.80 13.67 -3.93
C THR A 302 28.47 12.63 -4.82
N GLY A 303 29.14 11.65 -4.23
CA GLY A 303 29.79 10.54 -4.91
C GLY A 303 31.20 10.87 -5.43
N LEU A 304 31.69 10.04 -6.34
CA LEU A 304 33.00 10.22 -6.98
C LEU A 304 32.90 11.13 -8.20
N LEU A 305 33.54 12.30 -8.10
CA LEU A 305 33.74 13.23 -9.20
C LEU A 305 34.79 12.66 -10.19
N GLY A 306 34.51 12.79 -11.49
CA GLY A 306 35.54 12.60 -12.53
C GLY A 306 35.68 11.18 -13.10
N VAL A 307 34.95 10.19 -12.59
CA VAL A 307 34.97 8.83 -13.17
C VAL A 307 34.18 8.75 -14.48
N GLY A 308 34.04 9.81 -15.28
CA GLY A 308 33.16 9.82 -16.46
C GLY A 308 32.85 11.19 -17.08
N GLY A 309 33.70 12.21 -16.87
CA GLY A 309 33.48 13.53 -17.48
C GLY A 309 32.52 14.47 -16.71
N GLY A 310 32.23 14.20 -15.43
CA GLY A 310 31.69 15.23 -14.53
C GLY A 310 30.18 15.46 -14.58
N LEU A 311 29.36 14.45 -14.86
CA LEU A 311 27.89 14.52 -14.84
C LEU A 311 27.36 15.27 -13.60
N HIS A 312 26.59 16.36 -13.78
CA HIS A 312 26.00 17.13 -12.69
C HIS A 312 24.67 16.52 -12.25
N THR A 313 24.50 16.36 -10.94
CA THR A 313 23.27 15.79 -10.32
C THR A 313 22.32 16.86 -9.79
N SER A 314 22.78 18.11 -9.73
CA SER A 314 22.02 19.28 -9.27
C SER A 314 22.45 20.51 -10.07
N GLY A 315 21.61 21.56 -10.06
CA GLY A 315 21.88 22.80 -10.77
C GLY A 315 21.42 22.87 -12.21
N PRO A 316 21.65 24.02 -12.88
CA PRO A 316 21.23 24.27 -14.26
C PRO A 316 21.94 23.37 -15.27
N GLU A 317 23.08 22.78 -14.92
CA GLU A 317 23.86 21.86 -15.74
C GLU A 317 23.43 20.39 -15.59
N ARG A 318 22.40 20.12 -14.77
CA ARG A 318 21.83 18.77 -14.61
C ARG A 318 21.13 18.34 -15.91
N PRO A 319 21.48 17.17 -16.48
CA PRO A 319 20.78 16.63 -17.64
C PRO A 319 19.31 16.32 -17.33
N ALA A 320 18.41 16.63 -18.26
CA ALA A 320 16.97 16.38 -18.11
C ALA A 320 16.62 14.87 -18.10
N ASP A 321 17.47 14.06 -18.73
CA ASP A 321 17.34 12.61 -18.90
C ASP A 321 18.16 11.83 -17.86
N LEU A 322 18.59 12.46 -16.77
CA LEU A 322 19.39 11.82 -15.73
C LEU A 322 18.59 10.71 -15.03
N ARG A 323 19.15 9.50 -15.02
CA ARG A 323 18.60 8.31 -14.37
C ARG A 323 19.54 7.80 -13.28
N LEU A 324 18.96 7.18 -12.27
CA LEU A 324 19.68 6.45 -11.24
C LEU A 324 19.63 4.96 -11.59
N VAL A 325 20.78 4.31 -11.60
CA VAL A 325 20.95 2.93 -12.01
C VAL A 325 21.63 2.16 -10.89
N HIS A 326 21.06 1.02 -10.51
CA HIS A 326 21.75 0.03 -9.68
C HIS A 326 22.53 -0.91 -10.58
N ALA A 327 23.74 -1.26 -10.19
CA ALA A 327 24.52 -2.28 -10.87
C ALA A 327 25.26 -3.16 -9.85
N VAL A 328 25.24 -4.48 -10.05
CA VAL A 328 25.96 -5.43 -9.21
C VAL A 328 27.18 -5.97 -9.94
N ILE A 329 28.33 -5.96 -9.27
CA ILE A 329 29.58 -6.47 -9.83
C ILE A 329 29.56 -8.00 -9.83
N THR A 330 29.64 -8.60 -11.02
CA THR A 330 29.68 -10.07 -11.16
C THR A 330 31.04 -10.64 -10.76
N PRO A 331 31.11 -11.93 -10.35
CA PRO A 331 32.38 -12.59 -10.01
C PRO A 331 33.41 -12.68 -11.15
N THR A 332 32.97 -12.54 -12.40
CA THR A 332 33.83 -12.61 -13.59
C THR A 332 34.33 -11.24 -14.05
N HIS A 333 33.92 -10.15 -13.40
CA HIS A 333 34.25 -8.80 -13.85
C HIS A 333 35.73 -8.45 -13.61
N ALA A 334 36.42 -7.96 -14.64
CA ALA A 334 37.84 -7.58 -14.61
C ALA A 334 38.23 -6.44 -13.63
N VAL A 335 37.26 -5.81 -12.96
CA VAL A 335 37.48 -4.70 -12.01
C VAL A 335 37.68 -5.17 -10.57
N ILE A 336 37.46 -6.46 -10.30
CA ILE A 336 37.67 -7.04 -8.97
C ILE A 336 39.11 -6.82 -8.51
N GLY A 337 39.27 -6.33 -7.29
CA GLY A 337 40.56 -6.04 -6.67
C GLY A 337 41.15 -4.66 -6.99
N ARG A 338 40.62 -3.94 -7.99
CA ARG A 338 41.02 -2.56 -8.33
C ARG A 338 40.29 -1.54 -7.47
N ARG A 339 40.83 -0.32 -7.37
CA ARG A 339 40.14 0.81 -6.71
C ARG A 339 39.02 1.32 -7.59
N LEU A 340 37.93 1.77 -6.98
CA LEU A 340 36.77 2.32 -7.70
C LEU A 340 37.14 3.53 -8.56
N ALA A 341 38.05 4.39 -8.09
CA ALA A 341 38.56 5.54 -8.84
C ALA A 341 39.34 5.16 -10.11
N ASP A 342 39.90 3.95 -10.18
CA ASP A 342 40.77 3.48 -11.26
C ASP A 342 40.02 2.67 -12.33
N ILE A 343 38.68 2.60 -12.27
CA ILE A 343 37.89 1.76 -13.18
C ILE A 343 37.74 2.43 -14.56
N PRO A 344 38.31 1.84 -15.63
CA PRO A 344 38.32 2.48 -16.96
C PRO A 344 36.96 2.50 -17.66
N LEU A 345 36.03 1.62 -17.28
CA LEU A 345 34.70 1.57 -17.88
C LEU A 345 33.88 2.80 -17.50
N LEU A 346 33.91 3.15 -16.22
CA LEU A 346 33.23 4.31 -15.70
C LEU A 346 33.79 5.57 -16.39
N SER A 347 35.12 5.70 -16.50
CA SER A 347 35.75 6.90 -17.08
C SER A 347 35.43 7.17 -18.55
N ARG A 348 34.90 6.18 -19.29
CA ARG A 348 34.48 6.32 -20.70
C ARG A 348 33.02 6.74 -20.88
N LEU A 349 32.18 6.53 -19.87
CA LEU A 349 30.74 6.86 -19.92
C LEU A 349 30.48 8.16 -19.16
N LYS A 350 29.43 8.91 -19.56
CA LYS A 350 28.98 10.09 -18.82
C LYS A 350 28.20 9.70 -17.56
N VAL A 351 28.93 9.24 -16.54
CA VAL A 351 28.37 8.70 -15.30
C VAL A 351 29.01 9.31 -14.06
N ARG A 352 28.28 9.25 -12.95
CA ARG A 352 28.77 9.58 -11.61
C ARG A 352 28.39 8.46 -10.65
N VAL A 353 29.37 7.88 -9.96
CA VAL A 353 29.09 6.86 -8.94
C VAL A 353 28.71 7.57 -7.64
N LEU A 354 27.44 7.47 -7.27
CA LEU A 354 26.90 8.06 -6.05
C LEU A 354 27.31 7.29 -4.81
N GLY A 355 27.47 5.97 -4.90
CA GLY A 355 27.95 5.20 -3.78
C GLY A 355 28.19 3.73 -4.10
N LEU A 356 28.82 3.04 -3.15
CA LEU A 356 29.06 1.60 -3.21
C LEU A 356 28.58 0.94 -1.91
N SER A 357 27.75 -0.10 -2.04
CA SER A 357 27.33 -0.93 -0.93
C SER A 357 27.96 -2.31 -1.01
N ARG A 358 28.48 -2.78 0.13
CA ARG A 358 29.04 -4.13 0.25
C ARG A 358 28.18 -4.95 1.21
N PRO A 359 27.78 -6.17 0.82
CA PRO A 359 27.08 -7.05 1.72
C PRO A 359 27.88 -7.29 3.01
N ARG A 360 27.22 -7.05 4.16
CA ARG A 360 27.69 -7.39 5.52
C ARG A 360 28.92 -6.61 6.02
N HIS A 361 29.44 -5.64 5.25
CA HIS A 361 30.66 -4.91 5.61
C HIS A 361 30.62 -3.46 5.12
N VAL A 362 31.29 -2.55 5.84
CA VAL A 362 31.62 -1.24 5.27
C VAL A 362 32.62 -1.46 4.13
N ALA A 363 32.25 -1.00 2.94
CA ALA A 363 32.96 -1.35 1.72
C ALA A 363 34.46 -0.99 1.75
N GLY A 364 34.79 0.14 2.40
CA GLY A 364 36.16 0.62 2.54
C GLY A 364 36.24 1.86 3.43
N PRO A 365 37.45 2.41 3.62
CA PRO A 365 37.67 3.60 4.45
C PRO A 365 37.06 4.88 3.84
N ASP A 366 36.95 4.92 2.52
CA ASP A 366 36.48 6.02 1.69
C ASP A 366 36.05 5.45 0.31
N LEU A 367 35.19 6.18 -0.42
CA LEU A 367 34.61 5.71 -1.69
C LEU A 367 35.65 5.64 -2.83
N ALA A 368 36.68 6.49 -2.84
CA ALA A 368 37.68 6.52 -3.92
C ALA A 368 38.62 5.31 -3.88
N ASN A 369 39.12 4.99 -2.68
CA ASN A 369 40.13 3.97 -2.44
C ASN A 369 39.55 2.59 -2.16
N VAL A 370 38.22 2.45 -2.15
CA VAL A 370 37.56 1.16 -1.99
C VAL A 370 37.99 0.19 -3.09
N ARG A 371 38.47 -0.99 -2.68
CA ARG A 371 38.76 -2.07 -3.63
C ARG A 371 37.50 -2.84 -3.93
N VAL A 372 37.11 -2.88 -5.20
CA VAL A 372 35.87 -3.51 -5.65
C VAL A 372 35.95 -5.03 -5.52
N ARG A 373 34.86 -5.66 -5.08
CA ARG A 373 34.70 -7.11 -4.92
C ARG A 373 33.46 -7.59 -5.67
N ALA A 374 33.45 -8.89 -5.97
CA ALA A 374 32.25 -9.56 -6.47
C ALA A 374 31.09 -9.38 -5.48
N GLY A 375 29.91 -9.04 -5.99
CA GLY A 375 28.71 -8.77 -5.18
C GLY A 375 28.62 -7.35 -4.61
N ASP A 376 29.62 -6.48 -4.82
CA ASP A 376 29.46 -5.05 -4.52
C ASP A 376 28.35 -4.45 -5.40
N ARG A 377 27.51 -3.61 -4.80
CA ARG A 377 26.43 -2.89 -5.49
C ARG A 377 26.83 -1.42 -5.67
N LEU A 378 26.71 -0.92 -6.89
CA LEU A 378 26.95 0.47 -7.24
C LEU A 378 25.63 1.20 -7.46
N LEU A 379 25.54 2.41 -6.93
CA LEU A 379 24.48 3.36 -7.28
C LEU A 379 25.10 4.42 -8.20
N ILE A 380 24.60 4.50 -9.42
CA ILE A 380 25.20 5.30 -10.50
C ILE A 380 24.17 6.29 -11.02
N ALA A 381 24.52 7.57 -11.06
CA ALA A 381 23.79 8.55 -11.86
C ALA A 381 24.35 8.54 -13.29
N ALA A 382 23.48 8.39 -14.28
CA ALA A 382 23.84 8.29 -15.68
C ALA A 382 22.84 9.09 -16.55
N GLY A 383 23.29 9.67 -17.66
CA GLY A 383 22.37 10.12 -18.72
C GLY A 383 21.72 8.92 -19.43
N GLY A 384 20.70 9.15 -20.25
CA GLY A 384 19.92 8.11 -20.92
C GLY A 384 20.79 7.12 -21.70
N ASP A 385 21.64 7.62 -22.61
CA ASP A 385 22.53 6.79 -23.43
C ASP A 385 23.52 5.96 -22.58
N ALA A 386 24.01 6.52 -21.48
CA ALA A 386 24.95 5.86 -20.59
C ALA A 386 24.26 4.79 -19.73
N ALA A 387 23.00 5.02 -19.32
CA ALA A 387 22.20 4.03 -18.61
C ALA A 387 21.91 2.80 -19.48
N GLU A 388 21.56 3.01 -20.75
CA GLU A 388 21.36 1.93 -21.73
C GLU A 388 22.66 1.15 -21.99
N ALA A 389 23.78 1.85 -22.14
CA ALA A 389 25.10 1.22 -22.30
C ALA A 389 25.52 0.40 -21.07
N LEU A 390 25.13 0.82 -19.86
CA LEU A 390 25.36 0.05 -18.63
C LEU A 390 24.48 -1.21 -18.59
N GLN A 391 23.22 -1.12 -19.02
CA GLN A 391 22.29 -2.27 -19.07
C GLN A 391 22.71 -3.32 -20.09
N ALA A 392 23.28 -2.91 -21.23
CA ALA A 392 23.77 -3.82 -22.26
C ALA A 392 25.08 -4.54 -21.88
N ASN A 393 25.71 -4.21 -20.75
CA ASN A 393 27.02 -4.73 -20.38
C ASN A 393 26.92 -6.07 -19.63
N VAL A 394 27.27 -7.16 -20.31
CA VAL A 394 27.24 -8.55 -19.81
C VAL A 394 28.08 -8.78 -18.53
N SER A 395 29.05 -7.90 -18.23
CA SER A 395 29.89 -8.02 -17.04
C SER A 395 29.24 -7.45 -15.77
N LEU A 396 28.10 -6.77 -15.87
CA LEU A 396 27.29 -6.27 -14.74
C LEU A 396 26.01 -7.10 -14.65
N ALA A 397 25.64 -7.51 -13.43
CA ALA A 397 24.38 -8.20 -13.18
C ALA A 397 23.38 -7.25 -12.52
N ASP A 398 22.09 -7.51 -12.73
CA ASP A 398 20.98 -6.79 -12.10
C ASP A 398 21.05 -5.27 -12.34
N VAL A 399 21.28 -4.87 -13.59
CA VAL A 399 21.31 -3.46 -13.99
C VAL A 399 19.88 -2.98 -14.25
N GLY A 400 19.33 -2.21 -13.32
CA GLY A 400 17.96 -1.68 -13.38
C GLY A 400 17.87 -0.23 -12.95
N GLU A 401 16.83 0.48 -13.40
CA GLU A 401 16.52 1.81 -12.87
C GLU A 401 16.21 1.72 -11.38
N ALA A 402 16.87 2.55 -10.58
CA ALA A 402 16.56 2.69 -9.16
C ALA A 402 15.17 3.32 -9.03
N PRO A 403 14.23 2.73 -8.27
CA PRO A 403 12.89 3.29 -8.06
C PRO A 403 12.89 4.57 -7.18
N VAL A 404 14.06 5.18 -6.97
CA VAL A 404 14.30 6.29 -6.07
C VAL A 404 13.81 7.59 -6.71
N ARG A 405 12.63 8.06 -6.28
CA ARG A 405 12.07 9.37 -6.68
C ARG A 405 11.91 10.27 -5.45
N SER A 406 12.40 11.52 -5.51
CA SER A 406 12.38 12.46 -4.37
C SER A 406 10.96 12.79 -3.88
N PHE A 407 10.83 12.95 -2.55
CA PHE A 407 9.56 13.31 -1.89
C PHE A 407 9.30 14.82 -1.93
N ARG A 408 8.04 15.23 -2.14
CA ARG A 408 7.61 16.63 -2.21
C ARG A 408 7.10 17.17 -0.86
N ARG A 409 7.92 17.06 0.19
CA ARG A 409 7.54 17.30 1.61
C ARG A 409 6.88 18.65 1.90
N LEU A 410 7.33 19.72 1.25
CA LEU A 410 6.74 21.07 1.43
C LEU A 410 5.25 21.15 1.04
N LYS A 411 4.74 20.15 0.30
CA LYS A 411 3.35 20.08 -0.16
C LYS A 411 2.48 19.13 0.67
N ALA A 412 3.05 18.45 1.66
CA ALA A 412 2.30 17.56 2.56
C ALA A 412 1.10 18.27 3.25
N PRO A 413 1.21 19.52 3.74
CA PRO A 413 0.06 20.22 4.33
C PRO A 413 -1.10 20.42 3.35
N ILE A 414 -0.80 20.61 2.06
CA ILE A 414 -1.82 20.76 1.02
C ILE A 414 -2.54 19.44 0.77
N ALA A 415 -1.79 18.34 0.63
CA ALA A 415 -2.37 17.02 0.43
C ALA A 415 -3.22 16.58 1.64
N ILE A 416 -2.72 16.76 2.86
CA ILE A 416 -3.44 16.47 4.10
C ILE A 416 -4.67 17.37 4.24
N GLY A 417 -4.52 18.68 4.02
CA GLY A 417 -5.62 19.63 4.08
C GLY A 417 -6.71 19.36 3.05
N THR A 418 -6.34 18.89 1.86
CA THR A 418 -7.29 18.50 0.81
C THR A 418 -8.09 17.27 1.23
N LEU A 419 -7.42 16.19 1.69
CA LEU A 419 -8.13 15.00 2.17
C LEU A 419 -9.02 15.33 3.36
N ALA A 420 -8.52 16.08 4.35
CA ALA A 420 -9.31 16.52 5.49
C ALA A 420 -10.52 17.37 5.06
N GLY A 421 -10.34 18.25 4.07
CA GLY A 421 -11.42 19.03 3.49
C GLY A 421 -12.51 18.15 2.88
N VAL A 422 -12.14 17.19 2.04
CA VAL A 422 -13.08 16.22 1.44
C VAL A 422 -13.90 15.51 2.52
N VAL A 423 -13.23 15.00 3.56
CA VAL A 423 -13.89 14.28 4.66
C VAL A 423 -14.81 15.18 5.46
N ILE A 424 -14.33 16.36 5.88
CA ILE A 424 -15.08 17.28 6.74
C ILE A 424 -16.30 17.83 6.00
N LEU A 425 -16.14 18.24 4.73
CA LEU A 425 -17.25 18.76 3.95
C LEU A 425 -18.30 17.67 3.66
N ALA A 426 -17.88 16.46 3.30
CA ALA A 426 -18.82 15.37 3.06
C ALA A 426 -19.55 14.96 4.34
N ALA A 427 -18.84 14.86 5.47
CA ALA A 427 -19.40 14.38 6.73
C ALA A 427 -20.29 15.41 7.45
N ILE A 428 -19.90 16.69 7.47
CA ILE A 428 -20.63 17.73 8.22
C ILE A 428 -21.66 18.42 7.36
N MET A 429 -21.32 18.72 6.10
CA MET A 429 -22.19 19.49 5.20
C MET A 429 -23.05 18.59 4.31
N GLY A 430 -22.83 17.27 4.31
CA GLY A 430 -23.60 16.31 3.51
C GLY A 430 -23.37 16.42 2.01
N PHE A 431 -22.28 17.05 1.57
CA PHE A 431 -21.98 17.17 0.15
C PHE A 431 -21.59 15.81 -0.48
N PRO A 432 -21.96 15.55 -1.74
CA PRO A 432 -21.59 14.32 -2.44
C PRO A 432 -20.08 14.11 -2.48
N ILE A 433 -19.62 12.96 -1.98
CA ILE A 433 -18.20 12.69 -1.77
C ILE A 433 -17.46 12.56 -3.10
N GLU A 434 -18.11 12.05 -4.14
CA GLU A 434 -17.56 11.91 -5.48
C GLU A 434 -17.16 13.27 -6.06
N GLY A 435 -17.98 14.31 -5.86
CA GLY A 435 -17.71 15.66 -6.33
C GLY A 435 -16.57 16.31 -5.54
N LEU A 436 -16.57 16.13 -4.21
CA LEU A 436 -15.50 16.62 -3.35
C LEU A 436 -14.16 15.93 -3.63
N ALA A 437 -14.16 14.61 -3.83
CA ALA A 437 -12.97 13.85 -4.15
C ALA A 437 -12.39 14.25 -5.51
N LEU A 438 -13.23 14.46 -6.54
CA LEU A 438 -12.79 14.99 -7.83
C LEU A 438 -12.22 16.41 -7.71
N ALA A 439 -12.86 17.29 -6.93
CA ALA A 439 -12.31 18.63 -6.66
C ALA A 439 -10.95 18.53 -5.94
N GLY A 440 -10.82 17.60 -4.99
CA GLY A 440 -9.56 17.30 -4.30
C GLY A 440 -8.46 16.85 -5.27
N VAL A 441 -8.78 15.97 -6.22
CA VAL A 441 -7.86 15.57 -7.30
C VAL A 441 -7.39 16.79 -8.09
N GLY A 442 -8.31 17.68 -8.46
CA GLY A 442 -7.98 18.95 -9.11
C GLY A 442 -7.00 19.81 -8.29
N ILE A 443 -7.23 19.94 -6.99
CA ILE A 443 -6.36 20.70 -6.08
C ILE A 443 -4.95 20.12 -6.04
N VAL A 444 -4.80 18.80 -5.82
CA VAL A 444 -3.48 18.17 -5.69
C VAL A 444 -2.69 18.17 -7.00
N LEU A 445 -3.37 18.15 -8.16
CA LEU A 445 -2.75 18.29 -9.47
C LEU A 445 -2.34 19.74 -9.76
N LEU A 446 -3.22 20.71 -9.53
CA LEU A 446 -2.95 22.14 -9.75
C LEU A 446 -1.79 22.65 -8.88
N THR A 447 -1.75 22.20 -7.62
CA THR A 447 -0.67 22.53 -6.67
C THR A 447 0.59 21.67 -6.90
N ARG A 448 0.54 20.71 -7.84
CA ARG A 448 1.62 19.75 -8.15
C ARG A 448 2.11 18.97 -6.93
N CYS A 449 1.19 18.60 -6.02
CA CYS A 449 1.47 17.62 -4.95
C CYS A 449 1.83 16.27 -5.57
N ILE A 450 1.16 15.91 -6.66
CA ILE A 450 1.40 14.73 -7.49
C ILE A 450 1.43 15.15 -8.97
N GLU A 451 2.31 14.54 -9.77
CA GLU A 451 2.30 14.72 -11.23
C GLU A 451 1.21 13.86 -11.89
N PRO A 452 0.68 14.23 -13.08
CA PRO A 452 -0.36 13.45 -13.75
C PRO A 452 0.02 11.98 -13.93
N GLU A 453 1.25 11.69 -14.35
CA GLU A 453 1.74 10.33 -14.56
C GLU A 453 1.75 9.53 -13.26
N GLU A 454 2.12 10.17 -12.15
CA GLU A 454 2.10 9.58 -10.81
C GLU A 454 0.66 9.36 -10.31
N ALA A 455 -0.24 10.30 -10.60
CA ALA A 455 -1.65 10.21 -10.24
C ALA A 455 -2.32 9.04 -10.95
N TRP A 456 -2.12 8.88 -12.26
CA TRP A 456 -2.68 7.77 -13.02
C TRP A 456 -2.04 6.43 -12.64
N ALA A 457 -0.74 6.41 -12.35
CA ALA A 457 -0.06 5.22 -11.85
C ALA A 457 -0.54 4.80 -10.45
N SER A 458 -1.07 5.73 -9.65
CA SER A 458 -1.63 5.41 -8.32
C SER A 458 -3.00 4.74 -8.38
N ILE A 459 -3.69 4.80 -9.53
CA ILE A 459 -5.00 4.16 -9.71
C ILE A 459 -4.82 2.65 -9.92
N GLU A 460 -5.44 1.85 -9.07
CA GLU A 460 -5.50 0.41 -9.24
C GLU A 460 -6.54 0.03 -10.31
N GLY A 461 -6.12 0.05 -11.58
CA GLY A 461 -7.00 -0.24 -12.72
C GLY A 461 -7.70 -1.59 -12.63
N ASN A 462 -7.02 -2.63 -12.13
CA ASN A 462 -7.61 -3.95 -11.91
C ASN A 462 -8.79 -3.90 -10.93
N THR A 463 -8.66 -3.12 -9.85
CA THR A 463 -9.69 -2.98 -8.82
C THR A 463 -10.90 -2.21 -9.39
N LEU A 464 -10.67 -1.10 -10.10
CA LEU A 464 -11.77 -0.33 -10.70
C LEU A 464 -12.52 -1.12 -11.78
N ILE A 465 -11.81 -1.81 -12.67
CA ILE A 465 -12.45 -2.62 -13.72
C ILE A 465 -13.20 -3.80 -13.10
N LEU A 466 -12.64 -4.45 -12.07
CA LEU A 466 -13.33 -5.49 -11.32
C LEU A 466 -14.64 -4.97 -10.74
N ILE A 467 -14.63 -3.78 -10.13
CA ILE A 467 -15.83 -3.15 -9.57
C ILE A 467 -16.88 -2.94 -10.66
N PHE A 468 -16.55 -2.28 -11.78
CA PHE A 468 -17.50 -2.05 -12.86
C PHE A 468 -18.06 -3.36 -13.43
N ALA A 469 -17.21 -4.36 -13.62
CA ALA A 469 -17.64 -5.66 -14.13
C ALA A 469 -18.55 -6.40 -13.13
N MET A 470 -18.29 -6.29 -11.82
CA MET A 470 -19.13 -6.90 -10.80
C MET A 470 -20.46 -6.18 -10.63
N LEU A 471 -20.50 -4.84 -10.73
CA LEU A 471 -21.76 -4.08 -10.75
C LEU A 471 -22.63 -4.49 -11.95
N ALA A 472 -22.01 -4.58 -13.13
CA ALA A 472 -22.67 -5.08 -14.33
C ALA A 472 -23.17 -6.52 -14.19
N PHE A 473 -22.35 -7.40 -13.60
CA PHE A 473 -22.75 -8.78 -13.32
C PHE A 473 -23.91 -8.86 -12.32
N GLY A 474 -23.87 -8.06 -11.25
CA GLY A 474 -24.93 -7.94 -10.25
C GLY A 474 -26.25 -7.49 -10.87
N LYS A 475 -26.22 -6.48 -11.76
CA LYS A 475 -27.40 -6.05 -12.50
C LYS A 475 -27.94 -7.14 -13.42
N GLY A 476 -27.05 -7.90 -14.07
CA GLY A 476 -27.43 -9.09 -14.84
C GLY A 476 -28.15 -10.16 -13.99
N LEU A 477 -27.71 -10.40 -12.75
CA LEU A 477 -28.38 -11.34 -11.83
C LEU A 477 -29.77 -10.86 -11.40
N GLU A 478 -29.91 -9.57 -11.13
CA GLU A 478 -31.19 -8.94 -10.80
C GLU A 478 -32.17 -9.10 -11.97
N ASN A 479 -31.78 -8.71 -13.18
CA ASN A 479 -32.60 -8.82 -14.38
C ASN A 479 -32.94 -10.27 -14.74
N ALA A 480 -32.05 -11.21 -14.41
CA ALA A 480 -32.31 -12.63 -14.58
C ALA A 480 -33.32 -13.19 -13.55
N GLY A 481 -33.68 -12.44 -12.50
CA GLY A 481 -34.52 -12.92 -11.39
C GLY A 481 -33.78 -13.89 -10.47
N THR A 482 -32.45 -13.93 -10.54
CA THR A 482 -31.63 -14.87 -9.74
C THR A 482 -31.66 -14.51 -8.26
N VAL A 483 -31.63 -13.20 -7.95
CA VAL A 483 -31.69 -12.72 -6.56
C VAL A 483 -33.02 -13.15 -5.92
N ASP A 484 -34.14 -12.96 -6.62
CA ASP A 484 -35.47 -13.35 -6.15
C ASP A 484 -35.55 -14.87 -5.92
N LEU A 485 -35.07 -15.68 -6.87
CA LEU A 485 -35.02 -17.14 -6.71
C LEU A 485 -34.23 -17.57 -5.46
N ILE A 486 -33.08 -16.96 -5.21
CA ILE A 486 -32.26 -17.25 -4.01
C ILE A 486 -33.03 -16.87 -2.75
N VAL A 487 -33.62 -15.67 -2.73
CA VAL A 487 -34.38 -15.17 -1.59
C VAL A 487 -35.60 -16.07 -1.31
N GLU A 488 -36.43 -16.36 -2.31
CA GLU A 488 -37.62 -17.21 -2.18
C GLU A 488 -37.29 -18.64 -1.71
N THR A 489 -36.14 -19.19 -2.15
CA THR A 489 -35.69 -20.53 -1.74
C THR A 489 -35.23 -20.54 -0.29
N ILE A 490 -34.52 -19.49 0.15
CA ILE A 490 -33.89 -19.44 1.47
C ILE A 490 -34.85 -18.91 2.54
N GLN A 491 -35.74 -17.97 2.20
CA GLN A 491 -36.64 -17.29 3.12
C GLN A 491 -37.44 -18.25 4.03
N PRO A 492 -38.04 -19.36 3.54
CA PRO A 492 -38.79 -20.29 4.39
C PRO A 492 -37.95 -20.92 5.51
N HIS A 493 -36.65 -21.12 5.24
CA HIS A 493 -35.71 -21.68 6.20
C HIS A 493 -35.23 -20.65 7.23
N LEU A 494 -35.25 -19.36 6.87
CA LEU A 494 -34.80 -18.26 7.73
C LEU A 494 -35.95 -17.55 8.45
N ALA A 495 -37.19 -17.68 8.00
CA ALA A 495 -38.36 -16.99 8.54
C ALA A 495 -38.65 -17.28 10.02
N THR A 496 -38.19 -18.44 10.53
CA THR A 496 -38.34 -18.80 11.96
C THR A 496 -37.16 -18.36 12.82
N MET A 497 -36.11 -17.77 12.23
CA MET A 497 -34.92 -17.34 12.95
C MET A 497 -35.10 -15.94 13.55
N SER A 498 -34.44 -15.69 14.68
CA SER A 498 -34.35 -14.33 15.23
C SER A 498 -33.57 -13.42 14.26
N PRO A 499 -33.91 -12.11 14.16
CA PRO A 499 -33.16 -11.14 13.35
C PRO A 499 -31.64 -11.15 13.62
N LEU A 500 -31.23 -11.36 14.87
CA LEU A 500 -29.81 -11.48 15.23
C LEU A 500 -29.15 -12.73 14.61
N VAL A 501 -29.87 -13.85 14.53
CA VAL A 501 -29.36 -15.09 13.93
C VAL A 501 -29.22 -14.92 12.42
N LEU A 502 -30.18 -14.27 11.77
CA LEU A 502 -30.08 -13.90 10.35
C LEU A 502 -28.86 -13.03 10.09
N LEU A 503 -28.67 -11.99 10.91
CA LEU A 503 -27.53 -11.09 10.82
C LEU A 503 -26.19 -11.83 10.96
N ILE A 504 -26.09 -12.73 11.95
CA ILE A 504 -24.91 -13.58 12.16
C ILE A 504 -24.70 -14.51 10.96
N ALA A 505 -25.76 -15.09 10.39
CA ALA A 505 -25.67 -15.97 9.23
C ALA A 505 -25.15 -15.22 8.00
N ILE A 506 -25.67 -14.03 7.72
CA ILE A 506 -25.21 -13.17 6.61
C ILE A 506 -23.76 -12.75 6.81
N TYR A 507 -23.40 -12.28 8.01
CA TYR A 507 -22.02 -11.94 8.34
C TYR A 507 -21.09 -13.13 8.16
N ALA A 508 -21.44 -14.29 8.73
CA ALA A 508 -20.62 -15.49 8.70
C ALA A 508 -20.45 -16.02 7.27
N MET A 509 -21.53 -16.04 6.47
CA MET A 509 -21.45 -16.43 5.06
C MET A 509 -20.54 -15.47 4.28
N THR A 510 -20.70 -14.17 4.48
CA THR A 510 -19.85 -13.15 3.84
C THR A 510 -18.39 -13.32 4.25
N SER A 511 -18.10 -13.48 5.54
CA SER A 511 -16.75 -13.67 6.06
C SER A 511 -16.11 -14.97 5.58
N ILE A 512 -16.85 -16.08 5.54
CA ILE A 512 -16.33 -17.36 5.01
C ILE A 512 -15.98 -17.22 3.53
N LEU A 513 -16.87 -16.62 2.73
CA LEU A 513 -16.61 -16.42 1.31
C LEU A 513 -15.40 -15.51 1.09
N THR A 514 -15.25 -14.45 1.88
CA THR A 514 -14.14 -13.49 1.77
C THR A 514 -12.77 -14.07 2.10
N GLU A 515 -12.71 -15.19 2.83
CA GLU A 515 -11.45 -15.91 3.06
C GLU A 515 -11.01 -16.75 1.84
N THR A 516 -11.90 -16.97 0.88
CA THR A 516 -11.67 -17.79 -0.32
C THR A 516 -11.70 -17.02 -1.62
N VAL A 517 -12.32 -15.84 -1.62
CA VAL A 517 -12.58 -14.99 -2.78
C VAL A 517 -12.26 -13.54 -2.39
N THR A 518 -11.99 -12.68 -3.37
CA THR A 518 -11.70 -11.27 -3.08
C THR A 518 -12.87 -10.56 -2.41
N ASN A 519 -12.56 -9.74 -1.41
CA ASN A 519 -13.54 -8.97 -0.64
C ASN A 519 -14.53 -8.18 -1.50
N ASN A 520 -14.02 -7.52 -2.55
CA ASN A 520 -14.84 -6.72 -3.46
C ASN A 520 -15.85 -7.59 -4.24
N ALA A 521 -15.47 -8.79 -4.65
CA ALA A 521 -16.37 -9.69 -5.36
C ALA A 521 -17.48 -10.21 -4.45
N VAL A 522 -17.12 -10.64 -3.22
CA VAL A 522 -18.09 -11.11 -2.23
C VAL A 522 -19.06 -10.00 -1.85
N ALA A 523 -18.57 -8.78 -1.61
CA ALA A 523 -19.40 -7.62 -1.30
C ALA A 523 -20.50 -7.38 -2.35
N VAL A 524 -20.14 -7.31 -3.64
CA VAL A 524 -21.11 -7.01 -4.71
C VAL A 524 -22.17 -8.10 -4.87
N ILE A 525 -21.80 -9.36 -4.63
CA ILE A 525 -22.74 -10.48 -4.71
C ILE A 525 -23.67 -10.50 -3.50
N MET A 526 -23.11 -10.30 -2.30
CA MET A 526 -23.83 -10.44 -1.05
C MET A 526 -24.77 -9.27 -0.78
N THR A 527 -24.46 -8.06 -1.25
CA THR A 527 -25.28 -6.87 -1.00
C THR A 527 -26.71 -6.98 -1.56
N PRO A 528 -26.95 -7.32 -2.85
CA PRO A 528 -28.30 -7.48 -3.36
C PRO A 528 -29.08 -8.60 -2.66
N ILE A 529 -28.41 -9.72 -2.34
CA ILE A 529 -29.02 -10.83 -1.59
C ILE A 529 -29.43 -10.37 -0.19
N ALA A 530 -28.57 -9.63 0.51
CA ALA A 530 -28.86 -9.05 1.82
C ALA A 530 -30.04 -8.07 1.77
N ILE A 531 -30.11 -7.24 0.72
CA ILE A 531 -31.21 -6.29 0.55
C ILE A 531 -32.53 -7.02 0.27
N GLY A 532 -32.52 -7.99 -0.64
CA GLY A 532 -33.69 -8.81 -0.95
C GLY A 532 -34.22 -9.58 0.26
N LEU A 533 -33.33 -10.17 1.07
CA LEU A 533 -33.72 -10.82 2.32
C LEU A 533 -34.27 -9.83 3.34
N GLY A 534 -33.71 -8.62 3.44
CA GLY A 534 -34.24 -7.56 4.29
C GLY A 534 -35.70 -7.23 3.94
N HIS A 535 -35.97 -6.98 2.66
CA HIS A 535 -37.33 -6.72 2.19
C HIS A 535 -38.27 -7.91 2.40
N ALA A 536 -37.84 -9.12 2.07
CA ALA A 536 -38.66 -10.33 2.20
C ALA A 536 -38.98 -10.69 3.67
N MET A 537 -38.15 -10.26 4.61
CA MET A 537 -38.32 -10.52 6.04
C MET A 537 -38.86 -9.30 6.81
N GLU A 538 -39.24 -8.23 6.11
CA GLU A 538 -39.72 -6.97 6.70
C GLU A 538 -38.72 -6.35 7.72
N LEU A 539 -37.42 -6.58 7.51
CA LEU A 539 -36.33 -6.00 8.28
C LEU A 539 -35.74 -4.80 7.55
N ASP A 540 -35.12 -3.87 8.27
CA ASP A 540 -34.35 -2.79 7.62
C ASP A 540 -33.16 -3.41 6.84
N PRO A 541 -33.14 -3.32 5.51
CA PRO A 541 -32.05 -3.85 4.68
C PRO A 541 -30.69 -3.29 5.08
N ARG A 542 -30.63 -2.08 5.63
CA ARG A 542 -29.38 -1.42 6.04
C ARG A 542 -28.62 -2.24 7.08
N GLN A 543 -29.31 -2.89 8.01
CA GLN A 543 -28.67 -3.77 9.01
C GLN A 543 -27.88 -4.90 8.33
N LEU A 544 -28.48 -5.57 7.36
CA LEU A 544 -27.85 -6.68 6.64
C LEU A 544 -26.75 -6.18 5.70
N VAL A 545 -26.92 -5.01 5.07
CA VAL A 545 -25.89 -4.38 4.25
C VAL A 545 -24.65 -4.03 5.07
N VAL A 546 -24.81 -3.48 6.29
CA VAL A 546 -23.68 -3.24 7.20
C VAL A 546 -23.03 -4.55 7.62
N ALA A 547 -23.79 -5.63 7.85
CA ALA A 547 -23.21 -6.94 8.09
C ALA A 547 -22.36 -7.45 6.91
N VAL A 548 -22.76 -7.17 5.66
CA VAL A 548 -21.96 -7.46 4.47
C VAL A 548 -20.68 -6.60 4.43
N MET A 549 -20.76 -5.29 4.71
CA MET A 549 -19.58 -4.40 4.78
C MET A 549 -18.51 -4.94 5.74
N PHE A 550 -18.93 -5.30 6.95
CA PHE A 550 -18.03 -5.81 7.98
C PHE A 550 -17.59 -7.25 7.70
N GLY A 551 -18.49 -8.12 7.23
CA GLY A 551 -18.19 -9.51 6.90
C GLY A 551 -17.18 -9.63 5.75
N ALA A 552 -17.34 -8.82 4.70
CA ALA A 552 -16.41 -8.80 3.55
C ALA A 552 -15.07 -8.15 3.90
N SER A 553 -15.01 -7.35 4.97
CA SER A 553 -13.75 -6.77 5.47
C SER A 553 -13.04 -7.69 6.48
N ALA A 554 -13.77 -8.58 7.14
CA ALA A 554 -13.26 -9.50 8.17
C ALA A 554 -12.59 -10.75 7.56
N SER A 555 -11.53 -10.53 6.79
CA SER A 555 -10.59 -11.58 6.39
C SER A 555 -9.36 -11.55 7.29
N PHE A 556 -9.41 -12.32 8.39
CA PHE A 556 -8.28 -12.48 9.29
C PHE A 556 -7.65 -13.88 9.19
N ALA A 557 -8.42 -14.92 8.83
CA ALA A 557 -7.98 -16.31 8.93
C ALA A 557 -7.00 -16.73 7.84
N THR A 558 -7.01 -16.10 6.66
CA THR A 558 -6.16 -16.49 5.54
C THR A 558 -5.20 -15.39 5.10
N PRO A 559 -3.99 -15.76 4.61
CA PRO A 559 -3.06 -14.80 4.03
C PRO A 559 -3.47 -14.32 2.64
N ILE A 560 -4.42 -14.97 1.97
CA ILE A 560 -4.81 -14.69 0.58
C ILE A 560 -6.12 -13.89 0.51
N GLY A 561 -7.03 -14.04 1.48
CA GLY A 561 -8.32 -13.35 1.48
C GLY A 561 -8.23 -11.82 1.50
N TYR A 562 -7.17 -11.24 2.08
CA TYR A 562 -6.91 -9.80 2.06
C TYR A 562 -5.51 -9.49 1.52
N GLN A 563 -5.41 -8.52 0.60
CA GLN A 563 -4.14 -8.08 0.01
C GLN A 563 -3.09 -7.64 1.05
N THR A 564 -3.49 -6.96 2.12
CA THR A 564 -2.60 -6.59 3.24
C THR A 564 -2.06 -7.79 3.99
N ASN A 565 -2.86 -8.85 4.16
CA ASN A 565 -2.42 -10.11 4.74
C ASN A 565 -1.39 -10.79 3.83
N THR A 566 -1.58 -10.72 2.51
CA THR A 566 -0.62 -11.27 1.53
C THR A 566 0.73 -10.53 1.57
N LEU A 567 0.70 -9.20 1.65
CA LEU A 567 1.91 -8.38 1.81
C LEU A 567 2.67 -8.73 3.08
N VAL A 568 1.96 -8.85 4.20
CA VAL A 568 2.54 -9.25 5.49
C VAL A 568 3.06 -10.70 5.47
N TYR A 569 2.34 -11.61 4.82
CA TYR A 569 2.74 -13.00 4.63
C TYR A 569 4.06 -13.11 3.87
N GLY A 570 4.25 -12.31 2.81
CA GLY A 570 5.51 -12.26 2.06
C GLY A 570 6.63 -11.51 2.77
N ALA A 571 6.31 -10.54 3.62
CA ALA A 571 7.30 -9.69 4.31
C ALA A 571 7.98 -10.37 5.51
N ALA A 572 7.48 -11.51 5.99
CA ALA A 572 8.01 -12.22 7.15
C ALA A 572 7.93 -13.74 6.96
N ASN A 573 8.62 -14.51 7.82
CA ASN A 573 8.65 -15.97 7.73
C ASN A 573 7.38 -16.63 8.33
N TYR A 574 6.21 -16.24 7.83
CA TYR A 574 4.91 -16.78 8.21
C TYR A 574 4.60 -18.10 7.49
N ARG A 575 3.90 -19.00 8.18
CA ARG A 575 3.23 -20.16 7.59
C ARG A 575 1.75 -19.85 7.49
N PHE A 576 1.07 -20.50 6.56
CA PHE A 576 -0.39 -20.36 6.40
C PHE A 576 -1.14 -20.59 7.72
N MET A 577 -0.76 -21.63 8.46
CA MET A 577 -1.37 -21.94 9.76
C MET A 577 -1.16 -20.88 10.84
N ASP A 578 -0.20 -19.97 10.68
CA ASP A 578 -0.02 -18.86 11.63
C ASP A 578 -1.16 -17.84 11.52
N PHE A 579 -1.65 -17.58 10.30
CA PHE A 579 -2.82 -16.75 10.06
C PHE A 579 -4.09 -17.41 10.61
N VAL A 580 -4.32 -18.68 10.29
CA VAL A 580 -5.53 -19.40 10.73
C VAL A 580 -5.64 -19.42 12.26
N ARG A 581 -4.53 -19.65 12.98
CA ARG A 581 -4.51 -19.77 14.43
C ARG A 581 -5.00 -18.53 15.17
N ILE A 582 -4.66 -17.34 14.70
CA ILE A 582 -5.07 -16.08 15.32
C ILE A 582 -6.27 -15.44 14.62
N GLY A 583 -6.37 -15.61 13.31
CA GLY A 583 -7.44 -15.06 12.48
C GLY A 583 -8.78 -15.74 12.68
N LEU A 584 -8.85 -17.07 12.86
CA LEU A 584 -10.14 -17.72 13.10
C LEU A 584 -10.81 -17.28 14.41
N PRO A 585 -10.10 -17.23 15.56
CA PRO A 585 -10.66 -16.62 16.78
C PRO A 585 -11.06 -15.16 16.57
N MET A 586 -10.30 -14.41 15.77
CA MET A 586 -10.59 -13.02 15.44
C MET A 586 -11.89 -12.87 14.64
N ASN A 587 -12.09 -13.64 13.56
CA ASN A 587 -13.31 -13.64 12.76
C ASN A 587 -14.54 -13.93 13.63
N ILE A 588 -14.45 -14.94 14.49
CA ILE A 588 -15.58 -15.34 15.36
C ILE A 588 -15.88 -14.26 16.39
N PHE A 589 -14.87 -13.82 17.14
CA PHE A 589 -15.08 -12.87 18.24
C PHE A 589 -15.50 -11.49 17.75
N VAL A 590 -14.75 -10.93 16.79
CA VAL A 590 -15.08 -9.63 16.20
C VAL A 590 -16.40 -9.72 15.46
N GLY A 591 -16.68 -10.82 14.77
CA GLY A 591 -17.94 -11.04 14.07
C GLY A 591 -19.16 -11.02 14.98
N ILE A 592 -19.14 -11.80 16.07
CA ILE A 592 -20.24 -11.80 17.05
C ILE A 592 -20.44 -10.41 17.63
N VAL A 593 -19.35 -9.74 18.04
CA VAL A 593 -19.43 -8.40 18.62
C VAL A 593 -19.95 -7.36 17.60
N SER A 594 -19.53 -7.47 16.33
CA SER A 594 -19.99 -6.61 15.24
C SER A 594 -21.49 -6.82 15.00
N CYS A 595 -21.97 -8.07 14.92
CA CYS A 595 -23.38 -8.37 14.74
C CYS A 595 -24.23 -7.84 15.91
N VAL A 596 -23.77 -8.01 17.15
CA VAL A 596 -24.48 -7.45 18.31
C VAL A 596 -24.52 -5.92 18.25
N ALA A 597 -23.40 -5.27 17.88
CA ALA A 597 -23.36 -3.82 17.73
C ALA A 597 -24.28 -3.32 16.61
N ILE A 598 -24.32 -4.02 15.46
CA ILE A 598 -25.22 -3.69 14.35
C ILE A 598 -26.67 -3.79 14.83
N SER A 599 -27.06 -4.90 15.47
CA SER A 599 -28.43 -5.10 15.97
C SER A 599 -28.88 -4.09 17.04
N MET A 600 -27.96 -3.36 17.65
CA MET A 600 -28.26 -2.32 18.66
C MET A 600 -28.26 -0.91 18.08
N LEU A 601 -27.51 -0.66 17.01
CA LEU A 601 -27.27 0.68 16.46
C LEU A 601 -28.04 0.96 15.16
N PHE A 602 -28.40 -0.11 14.44
CA PHE A 602 -29.27 -0.11 13.27
C PHE A 602 -30.48 -0.97 13.60
#